data_AF-A0A1Y3W2L6-F1
#
_entry.id   AF-A0A1Y3W2L6-F1
#
_cell.length_a   1.000
_cell.length_b   1.000
_cell.length_c   1.000
_cell.angle_alpha   90.00
_cell.angle_beta   90.00
_cell.angle_gamma   90.00
#
_symmetry.space_group_name_H-M   'P 1'
#
loop_
_entity.id
_entity.type
_entity.pdbx_description
1 polymer ?
#
loop_
_entity_poly.entity_id
_entity_poly.type
_entity_poly.pdbx_seq_one_letter_code
_entity_poly.pdbx_strand_id
1 'polypeptide(L)'
;MKKSLNIYLISVILLISACSEKLTPNPDLGGPLYGLTKGEPGSLEELIYNTWEFCGVYYLYDYSEYAFQTANWTGGVNRWYTPVKEENRELVRTVVNKLQDEVFAGMDGDYIRRNWFIRVFLCDSLCDNSSYDPDDLVETYLEREDMLIIPNLGEVMKAYTDEDWTSWKKEFSDLLISRLYLGATEEPTDFFNSRLKKANGKDDATAIYATAWLEDPDGKYTDCVYTFRTNGYWNSSPAETVLIPKRQVDVADYISNLTTTPKAELDYTFEHFPKMLERTIDIVPYLTDVLGLDIVAMQNAACPDDPVEADYFKNLQE
;
A
#
# COMPACT_ATOMS: atom_id res chain seq x y z
N MET A 1 -1.77 -42.42 46.06
CA MET A 1 -1.53 -40.95 45.95
C MET A 1 -0.05 -40.56 45.80
N LYS A 2 0.80 -41.33 45.08
CA LYS A 2 2.20 -40.93 44.77
C LYS A 2 2.50 -40.82 43.27
N LYS A 3 1.63 -41.31 42.39
CA LYS A 3 1.82 -41.25 40.93
C LYS A 3 1.28 -39.97 40.27
N SER A 4 0.31 -39.29 40.88
CA SER A 4 -0.23 -38.02 40.36
C SER A 4 0.64 -36.79 40.71
N LEU A 5 1.43 -36.86 41.79
CA LEU A 5 2.30 -35.76 42.19
C LEU A 5 3.54 -35.62 41.28
N ASN A 6 4.08 -36.74 40.78
CA ASN A 6 5.24 -36.73 39.88
C ASN A 6 4.90 -36.22 38.47
N ILE A 7 3.67 -36.43 37.98
CA ILE A 7 3.26 -35.92 36.67
C ILE A 7 3.11 -34.40 36.73
N TYR A 8 2.46 -33.86 37.78
CA TYR A 8 2.35 -32.42 37.96
C TYR A 8 3.70 -31.72 38.19
N LEU A 9 4.66 -32.37 38.88
CA LEU A 9 5.99 -31.80 39.10
C LEU A 9 6.82 -31.74 37.80
N ILE A 10 6.70 -32.75 36.92
CA ILE A 10 7.38 -32.76 35.61
C ILE A 10 6.76 -31.74 34.65
N SER A 11 5.43 -31.56 34.67
CA SER A 11 4.75 -30.52 33.88
C SER A 11 5.16 -29.10 34.29
N VAL A 12 5.32 -28.85 35.59
CA VAL A 12 5.72 -27.54 36.11
C VAL A 12 7.20 -27.25 35.84
N ILE A 13 8.07 -28.26 35.86
CA ILE A 13 9.50 -28.08 35.52
C ILE A 13 9.69 -27.79 34.01
N LEU A 14 8.88 -28.38 33.12
CA LEU A 14 8.88 -28.08 31.68
C LEU A 14 8.31 -26.70 31.33
N LEU A 15 7.39 -26.17 32.15
CA LEU A 15 6.83 -24.82 31.98
C LEU A 15 7.75 -23.71 32.50
N ILE A 16 8.63 -24.00 33.46
CA ILE A 16 9.58 -23.00 34.00
C ILE A 16 10.86 -22.90 33.15
N SER A 17 11.20 -23.91 32.34
CA SER A 17 12.29 -23.83 31.36
C SER A 17 11.93 -23.14 30.04
N ALA A 18 10.67 -22.73 29.86
CA ALA A 18 10.19 -22.07 28.64
C ALA A 18 10.39 -20.54 28.64
N CYS A 19 11.02 -19.97 29.66
CA CYS A 19 11.34 -18.55 29.69
C CYS A 19 12.85 -18.29 29.58
N SER A 20 13.21 -17.78 28.40
CA SER A 20 14.39 -16.94 28.11
C SER A 20 15.76 -17.61 28.10
N GLU A 21 15.96 -18.59 27.22
CA GLU A 21 17.20 -18.49 26.46
C GLU A 21 17.04 -17.27 25.56
N LYS A 22 17.88 -16.25 25.75
CA LYS A 22 18.12 -15.25 24.71
C LYS A 22 18.60 -16.05 23.50
N LEU A 23 17.68 -16.38 22.60
CA LEU A 23 18.01 -16.80 21.25
C LEU A 23 18.80 -15.64 20.66
N THR A 24 20.13 -15.72 20.72
CA THR A 24 20.97 -14.91 19.86
C THR A 24 20.60 -15.35 18.45
N PRO A 25 20.00 -14.45 17.64
CA PRO A 25 19.64 -14.79 16.27
C PRO A 25 20.88 -15.36 15.59
N ASN A 26 20.77 -16.55 15.00
CA ASN A 26 21.90 -17.08 14.24
C ASN A 26 22.15 -16.12 13.08
N PRO A 27 23.31 -15.45 12.99
CA PRO A 27 23.60 -14.53 11.90
C PRO A 27 23.56 -15.22 10.53
N ASP A 28 23.80 -16.55 10.47
CA ASP A 28 23.68 -17.34 9.24
C ASP A 28 22.23 -17.56 8.79
N LEU A 29 21.25 -17.35 9.68
CA LEU A 29 19.81 -17.31 9.35
C LEU A 29 19.34 -15.90 8.97
N GLY A 30 20.20 -14.88 9.11
CA GLY A 30 19.92 -13.50 8.69
C GLY A 30 20.23 -13.22 7.22
N GLY A 31 20.76 -14.22 6.50
CA GLY A 31 20.96 -14.16 5.06
C GLY A 31 19.64 -14.18 4.28
N PRO A 32 19.71 -13.97 2.96
CA PRO A 32 18.52 -13.92 2.14
C PRO A 32 17.74 -15.26 2.20
N LEU A 33 16.41 -15.20 2.40
CA LEU A 33 15.51 -16.37 2.49
C LEU A 33 15.59 -17.29 1.26
N TYR A 34 15.88 -16.69 0.11
CA TYR A 34 16.17 -17.36 -1.15
C TYR A 34 17.63 -17.10 -1.48
N GLY A 35 18.34 -18.03 -2.13
CA GLY A 35 19.76 -17.92 -2.45
C GLY A 35 20.09 -16.76 -3.42
N LEU A 36 19.97 -15.52 -2.95
CA LEU A 36 20.24 -14.30 -3.69
C LEU A 36 21.74 -14.09 -3.78
N THR A 37 22.23 -14.00 -5.00
CA THR A 37 23.61 -13.60 -5.29
C THR A 37 23.59 -12.26 -6.01
N LYS A 38 24.52 -11.36 -5.68
CA LYS A 38 24.53 -9.97 -6.17
C LYS A 38 24.70 -9.84 -7.69
N GLY A 39 25.09 -10.90 -8.41
CA GLY A 39 25.34 -10.80 -9.85
C GLY A 39 26.45 -9.81 -10.22
N GLU A 40 26.59 -9.54 -11.52
CA GLU A 40 27.57 -8.60 -12.06
C GLU A 40 27.02 -7.16 -12.08
N PRO A 41 27.87 -6.12 -12.09
CA PRO A 41 27.43 -4.74 -12.18
C PRO A 41 26.50 -4.47 -13.38
N GLY A 42 25.35 -3.83 -13.14
CA GLY A 42 24.30 -3.53 -14.11
C GLY A 42 23.31 -4.69 -14.37
N SER A 43 23.54 -5.87 -13.78
CA SER A 43 22.66 -7.03 -13.95
C SER A 43 21.29 -6.84 -13.26
N LEU A 44 20.35 -7.73 -13.59
CA LEU A 44 19.05 -7.78 -12.91
C LEU A 44 19.23 -8.29 -11.48
N GLU A 45 20.13 -9.25 -11.32
CA GLU A 45 20.49 -9.85 -10.05
C GLU A 45 21.10 -8.81 -9.09
N GLU A 46 21.91 -7.88 -9.59
CA GLU A 46 22.43 -6.76 -8.78
C GLU A 46 21.33 -5.83 -8.30
N LEU A 47 20.39 -5.47 -9.18
CA LEU A 47 19.24 -4.65 -8.82
C LEU A 47 18.44 -5.32 -7.69
N ILE A 48 18.08 -6.59 -7.85
CA ILE A 48 17.28 -7.32 -6.86
C ILE A 48 18.04 -7.45 -5.53
N TYR A 49 19.35 -7.73 -5.59
CA TYR A 49 20.17 -7.82 -4.37
C TYR A 49 20.26 -6.48 -3.65
N ASN A 50 20.54 -5.38 -4.36
CA ASN A 50 20.60 -4.05 -3.77
C ASN A 50 19.25 -3.63 -3.17
N THR A 51 18.15 -4.03 -3.80
CA THR A 51 16.79 -3.81 -3.30
C THR A 51 16.58 -4.51 -1.97
N TRP A 52 16.97 -5.79 -1.90
CA TRP A 52 16.93 -6.55 -0.66
C TRP A 52 17.83 -5.92 0.42
N GLU A 53 19.05 -5.49 0.09
CA GLU A 53 19.92 -4.78 1.04
C GLU A 53 19.25 -3.50 1.57
N PHE A 54 18.59 -2.74 0.68
CA PHE A 54 17.95 -1.48 1.02
C PHE A 54 16.70 -1.66 1.90
N CYS A 55 15.71 -2.45 1.45
CA CYS A 55 14.40 -2.54 2.11
C CYS A 55 14.00 -3.96 2.52
N GLY A 56 14.83 -4.97 2.31
CA GLY A 56 14.54 -6.36 2.72
C GLY A 56 13.48 -7.07 1.88
N VAL A 57 13.02 -6.48 0.77
CA VAL A 57 12.04 -7.07 -0.15
C VAL A 57 12.73 -8.04 -1.12
N TYR A 58 12.14 -9.23 -1.28
CA TYR A 58 12.62 -10.27 -2.18
C TYR A 58 11.78 -10.30 -3.46
N TYR A 59 12.35 -9.82 -4.56
CA TYR A 59 11.77 -10.01 -5.88
C TYR A 59 12.22 -11.35 -6.46
N LEU A 60 11.26 -12.23 -6.74
CA LEU A 60 11.46 -13.59 -7.21
C LEU A 60 10.84 -13.72 -8.60
N TYR A 61 11.65 -14.01 -9.62
CA TYR A 61 11.19 -14.23 -11.00
C TYR A 61 11.67 -15.57 -11.59
N ASP A 62 12.79 -16.09 -11.11
CA ASP A 62 13.33 -17.42 -11.43
C ASP A 62 13.31 -18.29 -10.17
N TYR A 63 12.15 -18.90 -9.93
CA TYR A 63 11.89 -19.70 -8.72
C TYR A 63 11.31 -21.07 -9.09
N SER A 64 11.58 -22.07 -8.24
CA SER A 64 11.05 -23.41 -8.44
C SER A 64 9.53 -23.43 -8.25
N GLU A 65 8.85 -24.33 -8.96
CA GLU A 65 7.42 -24.59 -8.77
C GLU A 65 7.11 -24.93 -7.30
N TYR A 66 8.03 -25.64 -6.63
CA TYR A 66 7.92 -25.89 -5.20
C TYR A 66 7.92 -24.60 -4.38
N ALA A 67 8.78 -23.62 -4.68
CA ALA A 67 8.78 -22.33 -4.00
C ALA A 67 7.47 -21.56 -4.19
N PHE A 68 6.81 -21.70 -5.34
CA PHE A 68 5.50 -21.10 -5.60
C PHE A 68 4.36 -21.84 -4.89
N GLN A 69 4.33 -23.18 -4.97
CA GLN A 69 3.22 -24.03 -4.49
C GLN A 69 3.29 -24.34 -2.99
N THR A 70 4.47 -24.38 -2.39
CA THR A 70 4.66 -24.89 -1.03
C THR A 70 5.30 -23.91 -0.06
N ALA A 71 5.94 -22.83 -0.54
CA ALA A 71 6.45 -21.80 0.36
C ALA A 71 5.29 -20.89 0.80
N ASN A 72 4.66 -21.27 1.91
CA ASN A 72 3.88 -20.43 2.81
C ASN A 72 2.40 -20.16 2.46
N TRP A 73 1.78 -20.97 1.59
CA TRP A 73 0.31 -21.06 1.55
C TRP A 73 -0.15 -22.00 2.67
N THR A 74 -0.51 -21.45 3.83
CA THR A 74 -1.25 -22.18 4.87
C THR A 74 -2.60 -22.66 4.32
N GLY A 75 -2.62 -23.81 3.63
CA GLY A 75 -3.83 -24.37 3.03
C GLY A 75 -3.73 -24.84 1.57
N GLY A 76 -2.54 -24.89 0.97
CA GLY A 76 -2.32 -25.59 -0.31
C GLY A 76 -3.13 -25.04 -1.46
N VAL A 77 -2.97 -23.75 -1.78
CA VAL A 77 -3.62 -23.16 -2.96
C VAL A 77 -2.78 -23.53 -4.18
N ASN A 78 -3.21 -24.58 -4.88
CA ASN A 78 -2.64 -24.95 -6.15
C ASN A 78 -3.19 -23.97 -7.20
N ARG A 79 -2.43 -22.94 -7.55
CA ARG A 79 -2.78 -22.01 -8.62
C ARG A 79 -1.96 -22.30 -9.86
N TRP A 80 -2.60 -22.20 -11.01
CA TRP A 80 -1.89 -22.23 -12.27
C TRP A 80 -1.12 -20.92 -12.46
N TYR A 81 0.15 -21.03 -12.84
CA TYR A 81 0.97 -19.89 -13.21
C TYR A 81 1.90 -20.27 -14.36
N THR A 82 2.38 -19.25 -15.08
CA THR A 82 3.48 -19.38 -16.04
C THR A 82 4.66 -18.54 -15.57
N PRO A 83 5.87 -19.12 -15.43
CA PRO A 83 7.08 -18.37 -15.07
C PRO A 83 7.39 -17.25 -16.08
N VAL A 84 8.15 -16.25 -15.66
CA VAL A 84 8.66 -15.22 -16.58
C VAL A 84 9.56 -15.89 -17.61
N LYS A 85 9.30 -15.62 -18.90
CA LYS A 85 10.14 -16.13 -19.99
C LYS A 85 11.46 -15.37 -20.06
N GLU A 86 12.51 -16.02 -20.58
CA GLU A 86 13.85 -15.44 -20.66
C GLU A 86 13.86 -14.10 -21.41
N GLU A 87 13.13 -14.02 -22.52
CA GLU A 87 12.97 -12.81 -23.34
C GLU A 87 12.24 -11.66 -22.62
N ASN A 88 11.56 -11.95 -21.51
CA ASN A 88 10.78 -10.99 -20.73
C ASN A 88 11.50 -10.56 -19.44
N ARG A 89 12.74 -11.02 -19.19
CA ARG A 89 13.48 -10.69 -17.96
C ARG A 89 13.62 -9.18 -17.71
N GLU A 90 13.76 -8.36 -18.76
CA GLU A 90 13.85 -6.91 -18.57
C GLU A 90 12.54 -6.28 -18.04
N LEU A 91 11.39 -6.94 -18.21
CA LEU A 91 10.14 -6.48 -17.57
C LEU A 91 10.20 -6.60 -16.05
N VAL A 92 10.96 -7.56 -15.52
CA VAL A 92 11.22 -7.66 -14.07
C VAL A 92 11.92 -6.39 -13.58
N ARG A 93 12.96 -5.95 -14.31
CA ARG A 93 13.66 -4.69 -14.01
C ARG A 93 12.69 -3.52 -14.00
N THR A 94 11.85 -3.41 -15.02
CA THR A 94 10.85 -2.35 -15.13
C THR A 94 9.92 -2.33 -13.91
N VAL A 95 9.36 -3.48 -13.51
CA VAL A 95 8.46 -3.57 -12.35
C VAL A 95 9.20 -3.18 -11.05
N VAL A 96 10.40 -3.70 -10.84
CA VAL A 96 11.19 -3.42 -9.64
C VAL A 96 11.51 -1.93 -9.53
N ASN A 97 11.96 -1.30 -10.61
CA ASN A 97 12.23 0.13 -10.65
C ASN A 97 10.95 0.95 -10.43
N LYS A 98 9.84 0.61 -11.06
CA LYS A 98 8.57 1.34 -10.87
C LYS A 98 8.07 1.27 -9.43
N LEU A 99 8.19 0.13 -8.76
CA LEU A 99 7.87 0.05 -7.32
C LEU A 99 8.77 0.97 -6.50
N GLN A 100 10.08 0.95 -6.75
CA GLN A 100 11.03 1.76 -5.97
C GLN A 100 10.91 3.26 -6.23
N ASP A 101 10.91 3.63 -7.51
CA ASP A 101 11.02 5.01 -7.95
C ASP A 101 9.68 5.74 -7.93
N GLU A 102 8.55 4.99 -7.99
CA GLU A 102 7.22 5.60 -8.08
C GLU A 102 6.31 5.26 -6.90
N VAL A 103 6.26 4.00 -6.44
CA VAL A 103 5.34 3.59 -5.35
C VAL A 103 5.97 3.84 -3.97
N PHE A 104 7.27 3.58 -3.84
CA PHE A 104 8.03 3.82 -2.60
C PHE A 104 8.75 5.18 -2.59
N ALA A 105 8.42 6.05 -3.55
CA ALA A 105 9.03 7.35 -3.69
C ALA A 105 8.94 8.16 -2.39
N GLY A 106 10.09 8.64 -1.90
CA GLY A 106 10.18 9.40 -0.65
C GLY A 106 10.14 8.57 0.64
N MET A 107 10.07 7.23 0.56
CA MET A 107 10.08 6.35 1.73
C MET A 107 11.47 5.80 2.02
N ASP A 108 11.79 5.62 3.31
CA ASP A 108 13.03 4.95 3.72
C ASP A 108 12.91 3.42 3.68
N GLY A 109 14.06 2.74 3.58
CA GLY A 109 14.12 1.29 3.44
C GLY A 109 13.57 0.52 4.64
N ASP A 110 13.72 1.04 5.87
CA ASP A 110 13.18 0.41 7.08
C ASP A 110 11.66 0.53 7.14
N TYR A 111 11.11 1.63 6.63
CA TYR A 111 9.68 1.86 6.50
C TYR A 111 9.05 0.88 5.51
N ILE A 112 9.64 0.74 4.32
CA ILE A 112 9.20 -0.23 3.31
C ILE A 112 9.26 -1.65 3.89
N ARG A 113 10.36 -2.01 4.57
CA ARG A 113 10.56 -3.34 5.17
C ARG A 113 9.45 -3.75 6.14
N ARG A 114 8.94 -2.80 6.92
CA ARG A 114 7.92 -3.07 7.96
C ARG A 114 6.51 -3.17 7.40
N ASN A 115 6.25 -2.50 6.28
CA ASN A 115 4.89 -2.28 5.80
C ASN A 115 4.58 -2.99 4.48
N TRP A 116 5.59 -3.26 3.65
CA TRP A 116 5.43 -3.97 2.40
C TRP A 116 5.50 -5.50 2.55
N PHE A 117 5.19 -6.20 1.46
CA PHE A 117 5.37 -7.64 1.38
C PHE A 117 6.84 -8.00 1.35
N ILE A 118 7.22 -9.00 2.15
CA ILE A 118 8.61 -9.47 2.18
C ILE A 118 8.92 -10.20 0.88
N ARG A 119 7.95 -10.94 0.32
CA ARG A 119 8.17 -11.79 -0.87
C ARG A 119 7.27 -11.35 -2.01
N VAL A 120 7.86 -10.89 -3.10
CA VAL A 120 7.16 -10.48 -4.30
C VAL A 120 7.52 -11.44 -5.44
N PHE A 121 6.58 -12.31 -5.79
CA PHE A 121 6.71 -13.22 -6.92
C PHE A 121 6.25 -12.54 -8.19
N LEU A 122 7.03 -12.70 -9.24
CA LEU A 122 6.78 -12.12 -10.55
C LEU A 122 6.57 -13.25 -11.55
N CYS A 123 5.48 -13.21 -12.29
CA CYS A 123 5.16 -14.23 -13.27
C CYS A 123 4.59 -13.64 -14.57
N ASP A 124 4.66 -14.41 -15.64
CA ASP A 124 4.10 -14.02 -16.94
C ASP A 124 2.56 -14.05 -16.87
N SER A 125 1.98 -15.05 -16.19
CA SER A 125 0.53 -15.16 -16.02
C SER A 125 0.17 -15.95 -14.76
N LEU A 126 -1.00 -15.67 -14.19
CA LEU A 126 -1.56 -16.29 -12.99
C LEU A 126 -3.06 -16.48 -13.18
N CYS A 127 -3.58 -17.65 -12.84
CA CYS A 127 -5.03 -17.88 -12.74
C CYS A 127 -5.45 -18.00 -11.27
N ASP A 128 -6.69 -17.63 -10.98
CA ASP A 128 -7.31 -17.88 -9.68
C ASP A 128 -7.51 -19.39 -9.41
N ASN A 129 -7.66 -20.17 -10.48
CA ASN A 129 -7.84 -21.62 -10.47
C ASN A 129 -6.52 -22.40 -10.54
N SER A 130 -6.62 -23.71 -10.26
CA SER A 130 -5.50 -24.66 -10.36
C SER A 130 -5.13 -25.06 -11.79
N SER A 131 -5.90 -24.62 -12.78
CA SER A 131 -5.67 -24.85 -14.20
C SER A 131 -5.84 -23.55 -14.97
N TYR A 132 -5.19 -23.47 -16.13
CA TYR A 132 -5.35 -22.33 -17.03
C TYR A 132 -6.82 -22.15 -17.43
N ASP A 133 -7.34 -20.96 -17.17
CA ASP A 133 -8.61 -20.48 -17.67
C ASP A 133 -8.43 -18.99 -18.06
N PRO A 134 -8.64 -18.62 -19.33
CA PRO A 134 -8.51 -17.23 -19.76
C PRO A 134 -9.50 -16.28 -19.06
N ASP A 135 -10.63 -16.78 -18.58
CA ASP A 135 -11.65 -15.96 -17.92
C ASP A 135 -11.33 -15.72 -16.42
N ASP A 136 -10.38 -16.48 -15.85
CA ASP A 136 -9.97 -16.39 -14.45
C ASP A 136 -8.51 -15.91 -14.30
N LEU A 137 -8.00 -15.12 -15.25
CA LEU A 137 -6.68 -14.51 -15.16
C LEU A 137 -6.68 -13.39 -14.12
N VAL A 138 -5.64 -13.36 -13.28
CA VAL A 138 -5.43 -12.26 -12.33
C VAL A 138 -4.89 -11.05 -13.08
N GLU A 139 -5.61 -9.93 -12.98
CA GLU A 139 -5.33 -8.71 -13.76
C GLU A 139 -4.14 -7.90 -13.22
N THR A 140 -4.08 -7.69 -11.90
CA THR A 140 -3.10 -6.74 -11.30
C THR A 140 -2.15 -7.40 -10.32
N TYR A 141 -2.69 -8.00 -9.25
CA TYR A 141 -1.89 -8.69 -8.24
C TYR A 141 -2.75 -9.66 -7.43
N LEU A 142 -2.08 -10.55 -6.70
CA LEU A 142 -2.65 -11.37 -5.64
C LEU A 142 -1.83 -11.20 -4.37
N GLU A 143 -2.47 -10.79 -3.28
CA GLU A 143 -1.84 -10.68 -1.97
C GLU A 143 -2.22 -11.84 -1.04
N ARG A 144 -1.27 -12.28 -0.20
CA ARG A 144 -1.53 -13.20 0.91
C ARG A 144 -0.48 -13.07 2.00
N GLU A 145 -0.92 -12.74 3.21
CA GLU A 145 -0.05 -12.63 4.39
C GLU A 145 1.15 -11.67 4.12
N ASP A 146 2.35 -12.22 3.97
CA ASP A 146 3.60 -11.51 3.67
C ASP A 146 4.05 -11.63 2.20
N MET A 147 3.22 -12.22 1.33
CA MET A 147 3.48 -12.44 -0.09
C MET A 147 2.60 -11.59 -1.01
N LEU A 148 3.21 -11.15 -2.11
CA LEU A 148 2.55 -10.52 -3.24
C LEU A 148 2.94 -11.26 -4.51
N ILE A 149 1.98 -11.50 -5.41
CA ILE A 149 2.24 -12.01 -6.76
C ILE A 149 1.81 -10.94 -7.75
N ILE A 150 2.72 -10.56 -8.64
CA ILE A 150 2.46 -9.64 -9.74
C ILE A 150 2.55 -10.43 -11.05
N PRO A 151 1.40 -10.71 -11.71
CA PRO A 151 1.36 -11.38 -12.99
C PRO A 151 1.55 -10.41 -14.17
N ASN A 152 1.39 -10.93 -15.39
CA ASN A 152 1.31 -10.17 -16.63
C ASN A 152 2.64 -9.58 -17.13
N LEU A 153 3.79 -10.05 -16.62
CA LEU A 153 5.14 -9.68 -17.12
C LEU A 153 5.49 -10.34 -18.46
N GLY A 154 4.57 -10.26 -19.42
CA GLY A 154 4.71 -10.81 -20.76
C GLY A 154 4.12 -9.87 -21.81
N GLU A 155 3.39 -10.44 -22.78
CA GLU A 155 2.80 -9.66 -23.88
C GLU A 155 1.82 -8.59 -23.41
N VAL A 156 1.13 -8.83 -22.29
CA VAL A 156 0.21 -7.87 -21.67
C VAL A 156 0.95 -6.60 -21.25
N MET A 157 1.99 -6.72 -20.41
CA MET A 157 2.75 -5.55 -19.94
C MET A 157 3.59 -4.89 -21.04
N LYS A 158 4.02 -5.62 -22.08
CA LYS A 158 4.64 -5.01 -23.26
C LYS A 158 3.70 -4.07 -24.01
N ALA A 159 2.39 -4.30 -23.91
CA ALA A 159 1.37 -3.49 -24.54
C ALA A 159 0.89 -2.31 -23.66
N TYR A 160 1.42 -2.16 -22.44
CA TYR A 160 1.03 -1.07 -21.55
C TYR A 160 1.35 0.30 -22.14
N THR A 161 0.33 1.15 -22.12
CA THR A 161 0.41 2.59 -22.39
C THR A 161 0.77 3.35 -21.11
N ASP A 162 0.99 4.66 -21.23
CA ASP A 162 1.20 5.53 -20.07
C ASP A 162 -0.01 5.54 -19.12
N GLU A 163 -1.23 5.39 -19.66
CA GLU A 163 -2.46 5.28 -18.89
C GLU A 163 -2.49 3.96 -18.09
N ASP A 164 -2.10 2.85 -18.72
CA ASP A 164 -2.01 1.55 -18.04
C ASP A 164 -0.98 1.60 -16.91
N TRP A 165 0.18 2.22 -17.14
CA TRP A 165 1.19 2.41 -16.10
C TRP A 165 0.73 3.33 -14.97
N THR A 166 -0.05 4.36 -15.29
CA THR A 166 -0.64 5.26 -14.28
C THR A 166 -1.65 4.51 -13.41
N SER A 167 -2.51 3.70 -14.03
CA SER A 167 -3.46 2.83 -13.35
C SER A 167 -2.74 1.80 -12.48
N TRP A 168 -1.72 1.14 -13.03
CA TRP A 168 -0.87 0.19 -12.32
C TRP A 168 -0.24 0.82 -11.08
N LYS A 169 0.41 1.99 -11.21
CA LYS A 169 1.00 2.72 -10.08
C LYS A 169 -0.03 2.99 -8.99
N LYS A 170 -1.22 3.42 -9.39
CA LYS A 170 -2.31 3.73 -8.46
C LYS A 170 -2.71 2.49 -7.65
N GLU A 171 -2.90 1.34 -8.31
CA GLU A 171 -3.27 0.08 -7.63
C GLU A 171 -2.24 -0.35 -6.58
N PHE A 172 -0.93 -0.26 -6.88
CA PHE A 172 0.11 -0.61 -5.91
C PHE A 172 0.27 0.44 -4.79
N SER A 173 0.00 1.71 -5.07
CA SER A 173 -0.02 2.76 -4.06
C SER A 173 -1.19 2.56 -3.09
N ASP A 174 -2.38 2.24 -3.61
CA ASP A 174 -3.57 1.93 -2.82
C ASP A 174 -3.36 0.67 -1.96
N LEU A 175 -2.69 -0.34 -2.52
CA LEU A 175 -2.30 -1.55 -1.80
C LEU A 175 -1.37 -1.24 -0.63
N LEU A 176 -0.36 -0.38 -0.83
CA LEU A 176 0.55 0.06 0.22
C LEU A 176 -0.21 0.78 1.34
N ILE A 177 -1.07 1.73 0.97
CA ILE A 177 -1.90 2.47 1.93
C ILE A 177 -2.83 1.52 2.70
N SER A 178 -3.44 0.55 2.03
CA SER A 178 -4.30 -0.45 2.67
C SER A 178 -3.54 -1.22 3.75
N ARG A 179 -2.31 -1.65 3.45
CA ARG A 179 -1.46 -2.35 4.42
C ARG A 179 -1.06 -1.48 5.60
N LEU A 180 -0.71 -0.21 5.35
CA LEU A 180 -0.40 0.74 6.42
C LEU A 180 -1.57 0.89 7.38
N TYR A 181 -2.79 1.05 6.84
CA TYR A 181 -4.00 1.16 7.63
C TYR A 181 -4.28 -0.12 8.43
N LEU A 182 -4.16 -1.31 7.81
CA LEU A 182 -4.39 -2.60 8.48
C LEU A 182 -3.34 -2.92 9.55
N GLY A 183 -2.13 -2.38 9.42
CA GLY A 183 -1.06 -2.53 10.41
C GLY A 183 -1.16 -1.54 11.58
N ALA A 184 -1.95 -0.49 11.46
CA ALA A 184 -2.09 0.54 12.49
C ALA A 184 -2.90 0.03 13.69
N THR A 185 -2.44 0.38 14.90
CA THR A 185 -3.15 0.03 16.15
C THR A 185 -4.14 1.12 16.60
N GLU A 186 -4.06 2.29 15.98
CA GLU A 186 -4.88 3.46 16.29
C GLU A 186 -5.67 3.87 15.04
N GLU A 187 -6.83 4.51 15.25
CA GLU A 187 -7.65 5.08 14.17
C GLU A 187 -7.67 6.62 14.29
N PRO A 188 -7.73 7.36 13.16
CA PRO A 188 -7.81 8.82 13.16
C PRO A 188 -9.22 9.28 13.58
N THR A 189 -9.48 9.25 14.88
CA THR A 189 -10.82 9.44 15.45
C THR A 189 -11.41 10.81 15.14
N ASP A 190 -10.61 11.87 15.26
CA ASP A 190 -11.09 13.24 15.00
C ASP A 190 -11.44 13.44 13.52
N PHE A 191 -10.60 12.93 12.61
CA PHE A 191 -10.89 12.90 11.17
C PHE A 191 -12.18 12.14 10.83
N PHE A 192 -12.45 11.02 11.50
CA PHE A 192 -13.71 10.28 11.29
C PHE A 192 -14.91 10.95 11.94
N ASN A 193 -14.72 11.68 13.02
CA ASN A 193 -15.78 12.46 13.65
C ASN A 193 -16.18 13.66 12.80
N SER A 194 -15.25 14.26 12.06
CA SER A 194 -15.50 15.41 11.18
C SER A 194 -16.20 15.04 9.85
N ARG A 195 -16.37 13.75 9.54
CA ARG A 195 -17.15 13.27 8.38
C ARG A 195 -18.59 13.79 8.37
N LEU A 196 -19.13 14.01 7.18
CA LEU A 196 -20.51 14.47 6.98
C LEU A 196 -21.51 13.54 7.69
N LYS A 197 -22.38 14.11 8.52
CA LYS A 197 -23.41 13.37 9.27
C LYS A 197 -24.77 13.43 8.57
N LYS A 198 -25.59 12.40 8.78
CA LYS A 198 -27.01 12.41 8.44
C LYS A 198 -27.75 13.46 9.29
N ALA A 199 -29.00 13.74 8.93
CA ALA A 199 -29.88 14.65 9.67
C ALA A 199 -30.05 14.30 11.17
N ASN A 200 -29.76 13.07 11.57
CA ASN A 200 -29.78 12.65 12.97
C ASN A 200 -28.55 13.11 13.78
N GLY A 201 -27.54 13.69 13.12
CA GLY A 201 -26.32 14.20 13.73
C GLY A 201 -25.40 13.14 14.34
N LYS A 202 -25.69 11.84 14.13
CA LYS A 202 -24.96 10.72 14.76
C LYS A 202 -24.28 9.82 13.74
N ASP A 203 -25.02 9.45 12.70
CA ASP A 203 -24.52 8.51 11.70
C ASP A 203 -23.85 9.27 10.56
N ASP A 204 -22.80 8.69 9.99
CA ASP A 204 -22.20 9.20 8.77
C ASP A 204 -23.21 9.14 7.62
N ALA A 205 -23.27 10.22 6.83
CA ALA A 205 -23.94 10.21 5.55
C ALA A 205 -23.24 9.22 4.62
N THR A 206 -24.03 8.56 3.77
CA THR A 206 -23.53 7.57 2.80
C THR A 206 -23.47 8.13 1.38
N ALA A 207 -24.15 9.25 1.12
CA ALA A 207 -24.23 9.87 -0.18
C ALA A 207 -24.63 11.34 -0.11
N ILE A 208 -24.30 12.08 -1.17
CA ILE A 208 -24.83 13.41 -1.47
C ILE A 208 -25.56 13.34 -2.81
N TYR A 209 -26.87 13.59 -2.78
CA TYR A 209 -27.73 13.54 -3.97
C TYR A 209 -27.57 14.79 -4.83
N ALA A 210 -27.77 14.66 -6.14
CA ALA A 210 -27.63 15.77 -7.10
C ALA A 210 -28.46 17.01 -6.76
N THR A 211 -29.61 16.83 -6.11
CA THR A 211 -30.47 17.94 -5.65
C THR A 211 -29.85 18.81 -4.56
N ALA A 212 -28.78 18.34 -3.92
CA ALA A 212 -28.04 19.07 -2.88
C ALA A 212 -26.68 19.55 -3.38
N TRP A 213 -26.38 19.43 -4.67
CA TRP A 213 -25.15 19.95 -5.24
C TRP A 213 -25.16 21.48 -5.26
N LEU A 214 -24.02 22.05 -4.92
CA LEU A 214 -23.71 23.46 -4.95
C LEU A 214 -23.05 23.79 -6.28
N GLU A 215 -23.50 24.86 -6.91
CA GLU A 215 -22.83 25.45 -8.07
C GLU A 215 -21.48 26.03 -7.63
N ASP A 216 -20.43 25.75 -8.40
CA ASP A 216 -19.12 26.36 -8.16
C ASP A 216 -19.17 27.85 -8.52
N PRO A 217 -18.98 28.78 -7.56
CA PRO A 217 -19.02 30.22 -7.85
C PRO A 217 -17.94 30.67 -8.84
N ASP A 218 -16.83 29.95 -8.93
CA ASP A 218 -15.68 30.30 -9.77
C ASP A 218 -15.62 29.46 -11.06
N GLY A 219 -16.46 28.43 -11.17
CA GLY A 219 -16.52 27.52 -12.32
C GLY A 219 -15.25 26.69 -12.55
N LYS A 220 -14.40 26.52 -11.53
CA LYS A 220 -13.16 25.72 -11.60
C LYS A 220 -13.45 24.22 -11.61
N TYR A 221 -14.50 23.80 -10.90
CA TYR A 221 -14.94 22.43 -10.74
C TYR A 221 -16.36 22.24 -11.26
N THR A 222 -16.72 20.99 -11.52
CA THR A 222 -18.13 20.62 -11.67
C THR A 222 -18.84 20.76 -10.32
N ASP A 223 -20.15 21.04 -10.33
CA ASP A 223 -20.97 21.15 -9.11
C ASP A 223 -20.79 19.95 -8.17
N CYS A 224 -20.65 18.75 -8.74
CA CYS A 224 -20.36 17.52 -8.02
C CYS A 224 -19.05 17.61 -7.24
N VAL A 225 -17.94 17.92 -7.91
CA VAL A 225 -16.61 18.01 -7.29
C VAL A 225 -16.57 19.15 -6.27
N TYR A 226 -17.12 20.31 -6.62
CA TYR A 226 -17.20 21.47 -5.73
C TYR A 226 -17.96 21.14 -4.44
N THR A 227 -19.13 20.48 -4.55
CA THR A 227 -19.91 20.02 -3.39
C THR A 227 -19.11 19.03 -2.54
N PHE A 228 -18.39 18.10 -3.18
CA PHE A 228 -17.62 17.08 -2.46
C PHE A 228 -16.46 17.68 -1.66
N ARG A 229 -15.69 18.58 -2.28
CA ARG A 229 -14.62 19.34 -1.61
C ARG A 229 -15.18 20.24 -0.51
N THR A 230 -16.32 20.88 -0.73
CA THR A 230 -17.02 21.67 0.31
C THR A 230 -17.35 20.82 1.55
N ASN A 231 -17.60 19.52 1.36
CA ASN A 231 -17.89 18.58 2.44
C ASN A 231 -16.65 17.84 2.98
N GLY A 232 -15.45 18.22 2.56
CA GLY A 232 -14.21 17.65 3.09
C GLY A 232 -13.87 16.28 2.50
N TYR A 233 -14.11 16.06 1.21
CA TYR A 233 -13.73 14.83 0.50
C TYR A 233 -13.02 15.16 -0.82
N TRP A 234 -11.91 14.48 -1.10
CA TRP A 234 -11.08 14.73 -2.28
C TRP A 234 -11.69 14.18 -3.57
N ASN A 235 -12.08 12.91 -3.56
CA ASN A 235 -12.48 12.19 -4.76
C ASN A 235 -14.00 12.00 -4.82
N SER A 236 -14.63 12.47 -5.89
CA SER A 236 -16.04 12.19 -6.20
C SER A 236 -16.15 11.21 -7.35
N SER A 237 -17.03 10.21 -7.26
CA SER A 237 -17.43 9.41 -8.43
C SER A 237 -18.66 10.06 -9.08
N PRO A 238 -18.56 10.56 -10.33
CA PRO A 238 -19.67 11.25 -10.97
C PRO A 238 -20.77 10.25 -11.38
N ALA A 239 -21.91 10.32 -10.68
CA ALA A 239 -23.17 9.68 -11.02
C ALA A 239 -24.34 10.57 -10.56
N GLU A 240 -25.60 10.18 -10.80
CA GLU A 240 -26.80 10.87 -10.27
C GLU A 240 -26.81 10.98 -8.72
N THR A 241 -25.90 10.26 -8.06
CA THR A 241 -25.65 10.29 -6.62
C THR A 241 -24.17 10.06 -6.37
N VAL A 242 -23.53 10.91 -5.58
CA VAL A 242 -22.12 10.71 -5.19
C VAL A 242 -22.09 9.96 -3.87
N LEU A 243 -21.41 8.81 -3.84
CA LEU A 243 -21.24 8.01 -2.63
C LEU A 243 -20.11 8.59 -1.79
N ILE A 244 -20.37 8.75 -0.49
CA ILE A 244 -19.34 9.16 0.47
C ILE A 244 -18.36 7.99 0.65
N PRO A 245 -17.04 8.23 0.52
CA PRO A 245 -16.06 7.16 0.63
C PRO A 245 -16.16 6.49 2.00
N LYS A 246 -15.97 5.17 2.03
CA LYS A 246 -15.81 4.44 3.30
C LYS A 246 -14.56 4.96 4.02
N ARG A 247 -14.50 4.79 5.34
CA ARG A 247 -13.41 5.32 6.19
C ARG A 247 -12.00 5.05 5.66
N GLN A 248 -11.70 3.81 5.29
CA GLN A 248 -10.38 3.45 4.76
C GLN A 248 -10.09 4.12 3.40
N VAL A 249 -11.09 4.19 2.52
CA VAL A 249 -10.97 4.88 1.23
C VAL A 249 -10.75 6.37 1.44
N ASP A 250 -11.43 6.97 2.42
CA ASP A 250 -11.29 8.38 2.76
C ASP A 250 -9.87 8.70 3.27
N VAL A 251 -9.30 7.85 4.13
CA VAL A 251 -7.89 7.96 4.54
C VAL A 251 -6.95 7.84 3.34
N ALA A 252 -7.21 6.88 2.44
CA ALA A 252 -6.39 6.69 1.24
C ALA A 252 -6.46 7.86 0.27
N ASP A 253 -7.67 8.42 0.08
CA ASP A 253 -7.89 9.62 -0.72
C ASP A 253 -7.08 10.80 -0.17
N TYR A 254 -7.08 10.98 1.16
CA TYR A 254 -6.27 12.02 1.80
C TYR A 254 -4.77 11.78 1.65
N ILE A 255 -4.26 10.57 1.88
CA ILE A 255 -2.84 10.27 1.66
C ILE A 255 -2.46 10.59 0.21
N SER A 256 -3.19 10.01 -0.75
CA SER A 256 -2.92 10.17 -2.17
C SER A 256 -2.91 11.64 -2.59
N ASN A 257 -3.94 12.41 -2.23
CA ASN A 257 -4.03 13.81 -2.66
C ASN A 257 -3.02 14.71 -1.95
N LEU A 258 -2.77 14.52 -0.64
CA LEU A 258 -1.77 15.31 0.07
C LEU A 258 -0.35 15.06 -0.46
N THR A 259 -0.07 13.86 -0.97
CA THR A 259 1.26 13.49 -1.48
C THR A 259 1.41 13.58 -3.00
N THR A 260 0.38 13.93 -3.76
CA THR A 260 0.47 14.00 -5.24
C THR A 260 -0.11 15.27 -5.84
N THR A 261 -0.71 16.14 -5.02
CA THR A 261 -1.23 17.43 -5.47
C THR A 261 -0.13 18.49 -5.36
N PRO A 262 0.14 19.26 -6.43
CA PRO A 262 1.06 20.40 -6.40
C PRO A 262 0.72 21.40 -5.30
N LYS A 263 1.74 22.05 -4.71
CA LYS A 263 1.56 23.03 -3.63
C LYS A 263 0.50 24.09 -3.96
N ALA A 264 0.53 24.68 -5.16
CA ALA A 264 -0.42 25.73 -5.53
C ALA A 264 -1.88 25.26 -5.50
N GLU A 265 -2.14 23.99 -5.81
CA GLU A 265 -3.49 23.41 -5.77
C GLU A 265 -3.88 22.99 -4.34
N LEU A 266 -2.92 22.59 -3.49
CA LEU A 266 -3.14 22.40 -2.07
C LEU A 266 -3.49 23.72 -1.38
N ASP A 267 -2.71 24.78 -1.61
CA ASP A 267 -2.94 26.14 -1.10
C ASP A 267 -4.35 26.61 -1.47
N TYR A 268 -4.69 26.51 -2.76
CA TYR A 268 -6.02 26.85 -3.27
C TYR A 268 -7.11 26.06 -2.55
N THR A 269 -6.94 24.74 -2.42
CA THR A 269 -7.95 23.86 -1.83
C THR A 269 -8.21 24.22 -0.37
N PHE A 270 -7.16 24.50 0.41
CA PHE A 270 -7.32 24.84 1.83
C PHE A 270 -7.86 26.24 2.06
N GLU A 271 -7.55 27.19 1.17
CA GLU A 271 -8.13 28.54 1.19
C GLU A 271 -9.63 28.53 0.86
N HIS A 272 -10.04 27.76 -0.15
CA HIS A 272 -11.40 27.81 -0.71
C HIS A 272 -12.36 26.80 -0.04
N PHE A 273 -11.85 25.73 0.56
CA PHE A 273 -12.67 24.69 1.20
C PHE A 273 -12.27 24.50 2.67
N PRO A 274 -12.86 25.27 3.61
CA PRO A 274 -12.50 25.19 5.04
C PRO A 274 -12.63 23.79 5.64
N LYS A 275 -13.59 22.98 5.15
CA LYS A 275 -13.77 21.61 5.62
C LYS A 275 -12.64 20.68 5.16
N MET A 276 -12.04 20.94 3.99
CA MET A 276 -10.83 20.21 3.56
C MET A 276 -9.68 20.51 4.51
N LEU A 277 -9.45 21.80 4.85
CA LEU A 277 -8.42 22.23 5.78
C LEU A 277 -8.60 21.60 7.17
N GLU A 278 -9.79 21.72 7.77
CA GLU A 278 -10.13 21.11 9.07
C GLU A 278 -9.75 19.63 9.10
N ARG A 279 -10.18 18.89 8.07
CA ARG A 279 -9.94 17.45 8.00
C ARG A 279 -8.49 17.09 7.70
N THR A 280 -7.77 17.92 6.94
CA THR A 280 -6.32 17.78 6.76
C THR A 280 -5.59 17.95 8.10
N ILE A 281 -5.96 18.97 8.88
CA ILE A 281 -5.40 19.19 10.22
C ILE A 281 -5.65 17.97 11.13
N ASP A 282 -6.85 17.39 11.08
CA ASP A 282 -7.20 16.21 11.89
C ASP A 282 -6.42 14.94 11.50
N ILE A 283 -6.13 14.74 10.20
CA ILE A 283 -5.53 13.49 9.72
C ILE A 283 -4.00 13.53 9.68
N VAL A 284 -3.37 14.68 9.47
CA VAL A 284 -1.91 14.80 9.34
C VAL A 284 -1.14 14.17 10.51
N PRO A 285 -1.52 14.36 11.80
CA PRO A 285 -0.86 13.68 12.92
C PRO A 285 -0.96 12.16 12.82
N TYR A 286 -2.10 11.62 12.40
CA TYR A 286 -2.24 10.18 12.18
C TYR A 286 -1.31 9.69 11.06
N LEU A 287 -1.24 10.41 9.93
CA LEU A 287 -0.38 10.02 8.81
C LEU A 287 1.11 10.04 9.21
N THR A 288 1.54 11.07 9.93
CA THR A 288 2.95 11.30 10.25
C THR A 288 3.40 10.53 11.49
N ASP A 289 2.64 10.57 12.58
CA ASP A 289 3.05 10.00 13.87
C ASP A 289 2.64 8.52 14.03
N VAL A 290 1.47 8.13 13.50
CA VAL A 290 0.96 6.75 13.63
C VAL A 290 1.36 5.91 12.43
N LEU A 291 1.09 6.39 11.22
CA LEU A 291 1.49 5.67 10.02
C LEU A 291 2.97 5.87 9.70
N GLY A 292 3.65 6.91 10.22
CA GLY A 292 5.09 7.12 9.97
C GLY A 292 5.40 7.65 8.56
N LEU A 293 4.43 8.25 7.88
CA LEU A 293 4.60 8.76 6.52
C LEU A 293 5.33 10.11 6.53
N ASP A 294 6.38 10.23 5.71
CA ASP A 294 6.95 11.52 5.35
C ASP A 294 6.16 12.13 4.18
N ILE A 295 4.97 12.65 4.51
CA ILE A 295 4.05 13.20 3.51
C ILE A 295 4.64 14.40 2.72
N VAL A 296 5.65 15.10 3.28
CA VAL A 296 6.37 16.17 2.59
C VAL A 296 7.33 15.58 1.57
N ALA A 297 8.17 14.61 1.95
CA ALA A 297 9.08 13.97 1.02
C ALA A 297 8.32 13.27 -0.12
N MET A 298 7.20 12.61 0.19
CA MET A 298 6.33 11.98 -0.80
C MET A 298 5.73 13.02 -1.77
N GLN A 299 5.21 14.14 -1.26
CA GLN A 299 4.72 15.23 -2.13
C GLN A 299 5.82 15.76 -3.03
N ASN A 300 6.98 16.09 -2.47
CA ASN A 300 8.08 16.69 -3.22
C ASN A 300 8.67 15.74 -4.28
N ALA A 301 8.59 14.42 -4.04
CA ALA A 301 8.93 13.43 -5.05
C ALA A 301 7.90 13.36 -6.18
N ALA A 302 6.60 13.48 -5.86
CA ALA A 302 5.51 13.41 -6.84
C ALA A 302 5.32 14.71 -7.64
N CYS A 303 5.60 15.88 -7.04
CA CYS A 303 5.46 17.19 -7.69
C CYS A 303 6.78 17.99 -7.56
N PRO A 304 7.86 17.58 -8.23
CA PRO A 304 9.16 18.22 -8.12
C PRO A 304 9.17 19.67 -8.62
N ASP A 305 8.25 20.02 -9.52
CA ASP A 305 8.12 21.36 -10.09
C ASP A 305 7.36 22.34 -9.18
N ASP A 306 6.63 21.84 -8.17
CA ASP A 306 5.85 22.66 -7.24
C ASP A 306 5.80 22.00 -5.83
N PRO A 307 6.95 21.95 -5.14
CA PRO A 307 7.09 21.27 -3.85
C PRO A 307 6.59 22.12 -2.67
N VAL A 308 6.12 21.45 -1.62
CA VAL A 308 5.82 22.06 -0.32
C VAL A 308 7.07 22.22 0.55
N GLU A 309 7.04 23.20 1.46
CA GLU A 309 8.08 23.41 2.44
C GLU A 309 8.08 22.34 3.56
N ALA A 310 9.22 22.18 4.24
CA ALA A 310 9.43 21.14 5.25
C ALA A 310 8.37 21.10 6.38
N ASP A 311 7.85 22.26 6.78
CA ASP A 311 6.85 22.39 7.84
C ASP A 311 5.46 22.76 7.30
N TYR A 312 5.22 22.63 5.99
CA TYR A 312 3.97 23.03 5.33
C TYR A 312 2.71 22.51 6.05
N PHE A 313 2.60 21.18 6.22
CA PHE A 313 1.43 20.57 6.86
C PHE A 313 1.31 20.86 8.36
N LYS A 314 2.43 21.15 9.04
CA LYS A 314 2.42 21.54 10.46
C LYS A 314 1.88 22.95 10.63
N ASN A 315 2.23 23.84 9.70
CA ASN A 315 1.82 25.25 9.71
C ASN A 315 0.35 25.46 9.33
N LEU A 316 -0.36 24.42 8.84
CA LEU A 316 -1.80 24.51 8.60
C LEU A 316 -2.62 24.73 9.89
N GLN A 317 -2.03 24.46 11.06
CA GLN A 317 -2.66 24.67 12.36
C GLN A 317 -2.55 26.11 12.88
N GLU A 318 -1.74 26.96 12.24
CA GLU A 318 -1.46 28.35 12.63
C GLU A 318 -2.38 29.36 11.91
#